data_AF-A0AAD8I624-F1
#
_entry.id   AF-A0AAD8I624-F1
#
_cell.length_a   1.000
_cell.length_b   1.000
_cell.length_c   1.000
_cell.angle_alpha   90.00
_cell.angle_beta   90.00
_cell.angle_gamma   90.00
#
_symmetry.space_group_name_H-M   'P 1'
#
loop_
_entity.id
_entity.type
_entity.pdbx_description
1 polymer ?
#
loop_
_entity_poly.entity_id
_entity_poly.type
_entity_poly.pdbx_seq_one_letter_code
_entity_poly.pdbx_strand_id
1 'polypeptide(L)'
;MAGEFIITKTNHVSFQNLQSITNLQFRAWAEFLNTRSLVAYAMSTPVVLCVDQLTALYTTATDTSENNIRSFSFVVPGGRTIRVTEHDFNRILHFPTENLVPDPTTEEIHAFFTLIRSQQPNFFVGEFLKHYLPNAWNFFFHTLIHVFTAKLTNLHGIPLFLQKIGFAIANNRHINIGRLLIDQVIICMGPLDERTGIDEDVLCFYPRFLQLILNDILTDDERETFAEEETMECMKMKSNVITALIRKNNYLPGVPTVLTEYLRTVPLPLLPPGE
;
A
#
# COMPACT_ATOMS: atom_id res chain seq x y z
N MET A 1 20.65 8.32 25.66
CA MET A 1 20.00 6.99 25.76
C MET A 1 20.10 6.45 24.36
N ALA A 2 20.59 5.22 24.16
CA ALA A 2 20.73 4.70 22.80
C ALA A 2 19.34 4.69 22.11
N GLY A 3 19.28 5.15 20.87
CA GLY A 3 18.04 5.13 20.07
C GLY A 3 17.51 3.71 19.90
N GLU A 4 16.18 3.56 19.83
CA GLU A 4 15.51 2.27 19.65
C GLU A 4 15.10 2.05 18.18
N PHE A 5 15.14 0.79 17.72
CA PHE A 5 14.54 0.42 16.44
C PHE A 5 13.04 0.19 16.61
N ILE A 6 12.21 0.99 15.93
CA ILE A 6 10.76 0.99 16.14
C ILE A 6 10.05 0.57 14.85
N ILE A 7 9.34 -0.55 14.90
CA ILE A 7 8.43 -0.95 13.83
C ILE A 7 7.18 -0.06 13.85
N THR A 8 7.01 0.72 12.79
CA THR A 8 5.86 1.62 12.70
C THR A 8 4.57 0.83 12.44
N LYS A 9 3.46 1.28 13.04
CA LYS A 9 2.12 0.69 12.84
C LYS A 9 1.49 1.14 11.53
N THR A 10 2.19 0.95 10.41
CA THR A 10 1.79 1.32 9.04
C THR A 10 1.65 0.07 8.16
N ASN A 11 1.32 0.25 6.87
CA ASN A 11 1.29 -0.85 5.88
C ASN A 11 0.44 -2.05 6.32
N HIS A 12 -0.80 -1.76 6.73
CA HIS A 12 -1.72 -2.73 7.33
C HIS A 12 -2.11 -3.81 6.32
N VAL A 13 -2.48 -4.99 6.83
CA VAL A 13 -3.26 -5.97 6.08
C VAL A 13 -4.70 -5.47 5.99
N SER A 14 -5.30 -5.57 4.81
CA SER A 14 -6.72 -5.27 4.59
C SER A 14 -7.67 -6.18 5.39
N PHE A 15 -8.97 -5.94 5.28
CA PHE A 15 -10.01 -6.65 6.04
C PHE A 15 -9.97 -8.17 5.80
N GLN A 16 -9.59 -8.94 6.82
CA GLN A 16 -9.52 -10.41 6.73
C GLN A 16 -10.90 -11.08 6.88
N ASN A 17 -11.71 -10.59 7.82
CA ASN A 17 -13.05 -11.12 8.04
C ASN A 17 -14.10 -10.29 7.29
N LEU A 18 -14.27 -10.56 6.00
CA LEU A 18 -15.25 -9.86 5.14
C LEU A 18 -16.69 -10.04 5.64
N GLN A 19 -17.01 -11.16 6.30
CA GLN A 19 -18.35 -11.41 6.82
C GLN A 19 -18.72 -10.48 7.98
N SER A 20 -17.71 -9.93 8.68
CA SER A 20 -17.94 -8.90 9.72
C SER A 20 -18.42 -7.56 9.16
N ILE A 21 -18.30 -7.34 7.85
CA ILE A 21 -18.79 -6.14 7.17
C ILE A 21 -20.28 -6.30 6.89
N THR A 22 -21.13 -5.62 7.67
CA THR A 22 -22.59 -5.73 7.55
C THR A 22 -23.16 -5.05 6.32
N ASN A 23 -22.53 -3.97 5.85
CA ASN A 23 -22.92 -3.30 4.61
C ASN A 23 -22.45 -4.13 3.40
N LEU A 24 -23.40 -4.67 2.63
CA LEU A 24 -23.11 -5.57 1.50
C LEU A 24 -22.30 -4.90 0.39
N GLN A 25 -22.52 -3.60 0.14
CA GLN A 25 -21.76 -2.86 -0.86
C GLN A 25 -20.29 -2.76 -0.45
N PHE A 26 -19.99 -2.32 0.78
CA PHE A 26 -18.61 -2.25 1.26
C PHE A 26 -17.95 -3.63 1.39
N ARG A 27 -18.73 -4.67 1.69
CA ARG A 27 -18.24 -6.05 1.63
C ARG A 27 -17.80 -6.41 0.21
N ALA A 28 -18.60 -6.08 -0.80
CA ALA A 28 -18.27 -6.33 -2.21
C ALA A 28 -17.01 -5.57 -2.65
N TRP A 29 -16.85 -4.32 -2.22
CA TRP A 29 -15.61 -3.55 -2.49
C TRP A 29 -14.38 -4.14 -1.80
N ALA A 30 -14.52 -4.57 -0.54
CA ALA A 30 -13.44 -5.24 0.18
C ALA A 30 -13.08 -6.59 -0.47
N GLU A 31 -14.08 -7.36 -0.90
CA GLU A 31 -13.89 -8.60 -1.63
C GLU A 31 -13.16 -8.36 -2.96
N PHE A 32 -13.58 -7.37 -3.74
CA PHE A 32 -12.91 -6.98 -4.98
C PHE A 32 -11.43 -6.67 -4.74
N LEU A 33 -11.15 -5.79 -3.78
CA LEU A 33 -9.78 -5.40 -3.43
C LEU A 33 -8.92 -6.61 -3.01
N ASN A 34 -9.47 -7.50 -2.19
CA ASN A 34 -8.71 -8.60 -1.58
C ASN A 34 -8.57 -9.83 -2.47
N THR A 35 -9.40 -10.00 -3.49
CA THR A 35 -9.46 -11.27 -4.25
C THR A 35 -9.42 -11.12 -5.76
N ARG A 36 -9.74 -9.93 -6.30
CA ARG A 36 -9.91 -9.72 -7.75
C ARG A 36 -9.09 -8.57 -8.32
N SER A 37 -8.54 -7.71 -7.48
CA SER A 37 -7.75 -6.57 -7.93
C SER A 37 -6.32 -6.97 -8.31
N LEU A 38 -5.66 -6.13 -9.12
CA LEU A 38 -4.24 -6.27 -9.48
C LEU A 38 -3.28 -6.24 -8.28
N VAL A 39 -3.78 -5.91 -7.10
CA VAL A 39 -3.02 -5.80 -5.86
C VAL A 39 -3.53 -6.73 -4.76
N ALA A 40 -4.39 -7.70 -5.10
CA ALA A 40 -5.08 -8.56 -4.14
C ALA A 40 -4.14 -9.21 -3.12
N TYR A 41 -3.05 -9.83 -3.60
CA TYR A 41 -2.03 -10.43 -2.72
C TYR A 41 -1.42 -9.41 -1.76
N ALA A 42 -0.93 -8.28 -2.28
CA ALA A 42 -0.39 -7.20 -1.46
C ALA A 42 -1.42 -6.62 -0.48
N MET A 43 -2.73 -6.68 -0.77
CA MET A 43 -3.78 -6.24 0.15
C MET A 43 -4.02 -7.23 1.29
N SER A 44 -4.08 -8.53 0.99
CA SER A 44 -4.66 -9.53 1.89
C SER A 44 -3.64 -10.40 2.61
N THR A 45 -2.41 -10.51 2.12
CA THR A 45 -1.43 -11.46 2.68
C THR A 45 -0.93 -10.97 4.04
N PRO A 46 -1.22 -11.72 5.13
CA PRO A 46 -0.62 -11.46 6.42
C PRO A 46 0.81 -11.98 6.45
N VAL A 47 1.65 -11.36 7.27
CA VAL A 47 3.02 -11.81 7.51
C VAL A 47 3.37 -11.65 8.99
N VAL A 48 4.19 -12.54 9.51
CA VAL A 48 4.85 -12.38 10.82
C VAL A 48 6.08 -11.52 10.59
N LEU A 49 6.21 -10.43 11.35
CA LEU A 49 7.29 -9.47 11.19
C LEU A 49 8.52 -9.93 12.00
N CYS A 50 9.58 -10.08 11.23
CA CYS A 50 11.02 -10.20 11.49
C CYS A 50 11.70 -9.05 12.23
N VAL A 51 11.68 -8.85 13.56
CA VAL A 51 12.28 -7.62 14.11
C VAL A 51 13.77 -7.52 13.76
N ASP A 52 14.53 -8.60 13.94
CA ASP A 52 15.98 -8.59 13.68
C ASP A 52 16.29 -8.54 12.18
N GLN A 53 15.60 -9.33 11.36
CA GLN A 53 15.65 -9.24 9.89
C GLN A 53 15.36 -7.82 9.36
N LEU A 54 14.28 -7.19 9.85
CA LEU A 54 13.91 -5.83 9.44
C LEU A 54 14.94 -4.83 9.93
N THR A 55 15.48 -4.99 11.14
CA THR A 55 16.55 -4.15 11.68
C THR A 55 17.81 -4.26 10.81
N ALA A 56 18.24 -5.47 10.47
CA ALA A 56 19.41 -5.71 9.64
C ALA A 56 19.26 -5.09 8.24
N LEU A 57 18.08 -5.24 7.62
CA LEU A 57 17.78 -4.55 6.36
C LEU A 57 17.81 -3.03 6.55
N TYR A 58 17.06 -2.49 7.49
CA TYR A 58 16.85 -1.04 7.60
C TYR A 58 18.08 -0.27 8.09
N THR A 59 19.01 -0.93 8.78
CA THR A 59 20.26 -0.30 9.26
C THR A 59 21.40 -0.38 8.24
N THR A 60 21.24 -1.15 7.16
CA THR A 60 22.28 -1.31 6.12
C THR A 60 21.80 -0.93 4.72
N ALA A 61 20.49 -0.77 4.52
CA ALA A 61 19.91 -0.48 3.23
C ALA A 61 20.34 0.89 2.69
N THR A 62 20.77 0.94 1.44
CA THR A 62 21.17 2.17 0.73
C THR A 62 20.46 2.26 -0.62
N ASP A 63 20.12 3.49 -1.05
CA ASP A 63 19.62 3.72 -2.41
C ASP A 63 20.73 3.37 -3.42
N THR A 64 20.40 2.47 -4.34
CA THR A 64 21.29 2.01 -5.42
C THR A 64 20.59 2.13 -6.78
N SER A 65 19.66 3.09 -6.89
CA SER A 65 18.91 3.36 -8.11
C SER A 65 19.85 3.79 -9.23
N GLU A 66 19.77 3.11 -10.37
CA GLU A 66 20.64 3.34 -11.53
C GLU A 66 19.84 3.18 -12.82
N ASN A 67 20.19 3.94 -13.87
CA ASN A 67 19.60 3.80 -15.21
C ASN A 67 18.06 3.83 -15.23
N ASN A 68 17.46 4.70 -14.40
CA ASN A 68 16.00 4.81 -14.20
C ASN A 68 15.31 3.58 -13.58
N ILE A 69 16.07 2.59 -13.11
CA ILE A 69 15.55 1.45 -12.35
C ILE A 69 15.66 1.81 -10.87
N ARG A 70 14.53 1.84 -10.17
CA ARG A 70 14.53 2.06 -8.73
C ARG A 70 15.00 0.80 -8.01
N SER A 71 15.94 0.96 -7.10
CA SER A 71 16.46 -0.14 -6.29
C SER A 71 17.13 0.34 -5.01
N PHE A 72 17.11 -0.51 -3.98
CA PHE A 72 17.98 -0.37 -2.82
C PHE A 72 18.77 -1.65 -2.61
N SER A 73 19.89 -1.56 -1.90
CA SER A 73 20.69 -2.73 -1.54
C SER A 73 20.96 -2.74 -0.05
N PHE A 74 20.97 -3.91 0.57
CA PHE A 74 21.22 -4.09 2.01
C PHE A 74 22.14 -5.28 2.25
N VAL A 75 22.72 -5.38 3.45
CA VAL A 75 23.68 -6.43 3.80
C VAL A 75 23.06 -7.36 4.83
N VAL A 76 23.08 -8.66 4.57
CA VAL A 76 22.64 -9.69 5.52
C VAL A 76 23.79 -10.16 6.40
N PRO A 77 23.50 -10.78 7.56
CA PRO A 77 24.52 -11.49 8.34
C PRO A 77 25.32 -12.45 7.45
N GLY A 78 26.65 -12.44 7.59
CA GLY A 78 27.56 -13.14 6.68
C GLY A 78 28.10 -12.28 5.52
N GLY A 79 27.65 -11.02 5.39
CA GLY A 79 28.28 -10.01 4.53
C GLY A 79 27.83 -10.02 3.07
N ARG A 80 26.82 -10.82 2.70
CA ARG A 80 26.25 -10.79 1.36
C ARG A 80 25.41 -9.52 1.16
N THR A 81 25.67 -8.83 0.06
CA THR A 81 24.84 -7.69 -0.36
C THR A 81 23.71 -8.16 -1.26
N ILE A 82 22.47 -7.82 -0.91
CA ILE A 82 21.28 -8.12 -1.70
C ILE A 82 20.75 -6.83 -2.29
N ARG A 83 20.51 -6.83 -3.61
CA ARG A 83 19.87 -5.73 -4.32
C ARG A 83 18.40 -6.06 -4.60
N VAL A 84 17.50 -5.18 -4.19
CA VAL A 84 16.06 -5.27 -4.41
C VAL A 84 15.65 -4.20 -5.42
N THR A 85 14.95 -4.60 -6.47
CA THR A 85 14.52 -3.73 -7.58
C THR A 85 13.01 -3.58 -7.63
N GLU A 86 12.52 -2.62 -8.42
CA GLU A 86 11.09 -2.51 -8.76
C GLU A 86 10.49 -3.79 -9.36
N HIS A 87 11.30 -4.62 -10.04
CA HIS A 87 10.86 -5.92 -10.55
C HIS A 87 10.62 -6.92 -9.43
N ASP A 88 11.49 -6.95 -8.41
CA ASP A 88 11.33 -7.80 -7.23
C ASP A 88 10.06 -7.42 -6.46
N PHE A 89 9.79 -6.12 -6.31
CA PHE A 89 8.52 -5.66 -5.73
C PHE A 89 7.31 -6.18 -6.53
N ASN A 90 7.33 -6.09 -7.86
CA ASN A 90 6.22 -6.60 -8.67
C ASN A 90 6.05 -8.11 -8.52
N ARG A 91 7.15 -8.86 -8.65
CA ARG A 91 7.13 -10.33 -8.56
C ARG A 91 6.67 -10.80 -7.18
N ILE A 92 7.27 -10.31 -6.11
CA ILE A 92 7.05 -10.79 -4.74
C ILE A 92 5.68 -10.35 -4.21
N LEU A 93 5.22 -9.14 -4.55
CA LEU A 93 3.91 -8.64 -4.14
C LEU A 93 2.79 -8.99 -5.13
N HIS A 94 3.12 -9.79 -6.16
CA HIS A 94 2.21 -10.24 -7.22
C HIS A 94 1.49 -9.08 -7.94
N PHE A 95 2.19 -7.97 -8.16
CA PHE A 95 1.73 -6.93 -9.07
C PHE A 95 1.98 -7.35 -10.52
N PRO A 96 1.38 -6.65 -11.51
CA PRO A 96 1.68 -6.90 -12.90
C PRO A 96 3.17 -6.83 -13.21
N THR A 97 3.68 -7.85 -13.91
CA THR A 97 5.07 -7.94 -14.40
C THR A 97 5.16 -7.81 -15.92
N GLU A 98 4.03 -7.97 -16.61
CA GLU A 98 3.93 -8.01 -18.07
C GLU A 98 2.88 -7.04 -18.59
N ASN A 99 3.00 -6.68 -19.88
CA ASN A 99 2.12 -5.74 -20.58
C ASN A 99 2.01 -4.40 -19.85
N LEU A 100 3.14 -3.97 -19.27
CA LEU A 100 3.20 -2.73 -18.52
C LEU A 100 3.01 -1.54 -19.44
N VAL A 101 2.05 -0.68 -19.10
CA VAL A 101 1.82 0.59 -19.77
C VAL A 101 2.33 1.74 -18.90
N PRO A 102 2.57 2.93 -19.47
CA PRO A 102 2.99 4.10 -18.70
C PRO A 102 2.01 4.43 -17.57
N ASP A 103 2.52 5.06 -16.51
CA ASP A 103 1.71 5.65 -15.44
C ASP A 103 0.65 6.60 -16.03
N PRO A 104 -0.52 6.75 -15.38
CA PRO A 104 -1.51 7.70 -15.86
C PRO A 104 -0.99 9.13 -15.76
N THR A 105 -1.31 9.96 -16.76
CA THR A 105 -0.97 11.38 -16.76
C THR A 105 -1.82 12.15 -15.74
N THR A 106 -1.42 13.38 -15.43
CA THR A 106 -2.19 14.31 -14.58
C THR A 106 -3.61 14.49 -15.09
N GLU A 107 -3.78 14.59 -16.41
CA GLU A 107 -5.07 14.75 -17.09
C GLU A 107 -5.93 13.48 -16.96
N GLU A 108 -5.33 12.30 -17.12
CA GLU A 108 -6.04 11.03 -16.91
C GLU A 108 -6.50 10.87 -15.45
N ILE A 109 -5.67 11.29 -14.49
CA ILE A 109 -6.05 11.29 -13.06
C ILE A 109 -7.20 12.27 -12.83
N HIS A 110 -7.13 13.49 -13.35
CA HIS A 110 -8.24 14.44 -13.26
C HIS A 110 -9.53 13.88 -13.84
N ALA A 111 -9.48 13.36 -15.07
CA ALA A 111 -10.63 12.76 -15.74
C ALA A 111 -11.21 11.60 -14.93
N PHE A 112 -10.37 10.76 -14.31
CA PHE A 112 -10.80 9.70 -13.43
C PHE A 112 -11.52 10.22 -12.19
N PHE A 113 -10.96 11.21 -11.48
CA PHE A 113 -11.61 11.79 -10.31
C PHE A 113 -12.95 12.48 -10.67
N THR A 114 -13.03 13.13 -11.83
CA THR A 114 -14.29 13.67 -12.36
C THR A 114 -15.31 12.56 -12.68
N LEU A 115 -14.87 11.46 -13.32
CA LEU A 115 -15.71 10.32 -13.67
C LEU A 115 -16.37 9.71 -12.43
N ILE A 116 -15.59 9.49 -11.37
CA ILE A 116 -16.07 8.92 -10.11
C ILE A 116 -16.85 9.93 -9.25
N ARG A 117 -17.26 11.06 -9.83
CA ARG A 117 -18.07 12.12 -9.21
C ARG A 117 -17.40 12.77 -8.00
N SER A 118 -16.10 12.98 -8.05
CA SER A 118 -15.44 13.82 -7.06
C SER A 118 -16.00 15.25 -7.13
N GLN A 119 -16.20 15.88 -5.98
CA GLN A 119 -16.81 17.21 -5.91
C GLN A 119 -15.82 18.38 -5.98
N GLN A 120 -14.54 18.08 -6.21
CA GLN A 120 -13.51 19.09 -6.37
C GLN A 120 -13.07 19.13 -7.84
N PRO A 121 -13.63 20.03 -8.67
CA PRO A 121 -13.31 20.06 -10.10
C PRO A 121 -11.87 20.50 -10.37
N ASN A 122 -11.31 21.37 -9.53
CA ASN A 122 -9.96 21.89 -9.64
C ASN A 122 -9.18 21.54 -8.37
N PHE A 123 -8.49 20.40 -8.37
CA PHE A 123 -7.61 19.99 -7.29
C PHE A 123 -6.15 19.94 -7.74
N PHE A 124 -5.22 20.07 -6.79
CA PHE A 124 -3.81 19.82 -7.08
C PHE A 124 -3.54 18.31 -7.00
N VAL A 125 -3.05 17.71 -8.10
CA VAL A 125 -2.88 16.26 -8.22
C VAL A 125 -1.84 15.68 -7.24
N GLY A 126 -1.00 16.52 -6.61
CA GLY A 126 -0.08 16.04 -5.58
C GLY A 126 -0.76 15.38 -4.37
N GLU A 127 -1.92 15.90 -3.95
CA GLU A 127 -2.70 15.30 -2.85
C GLU A 127 -4.20 15.62 -2.98
N PHE A 128 -5.04 14.59 -3.15
CA PHE A 128 -6.50 14.71 -3.21
C PHE A 128 -7.14 14.39 -1.86
N LEU A 129 -8.10 15.19 -1.39
CA LEU A 129 -8.76 14.90 -0.11
C LEU A 129 -9.95 13.96 -0.30
N LYS A 130 -9.87 12.75 0.29
CA LYS A 130 -10.85 11.67 0.09
C LYS A 130 -12.29 12.01 0.53
N HIS A 131 -12.49 13.03 1.36
CA HIS A 131 -13.84 13.46 1.77
C HIS A 131 -14.66 14.10 0.65
N TYR A 132 -14.03 14.47 -0.46
CA TYR A 132 -14.72 14.91 -1.67
C TYR A 132 -15.15 13.75 -2.59
N LEU A 133 -14.91 12.50 -2.19
CA LEU A 133 -15.33 11.30 -2.93
C LEU A 133 -16.67 10.77 -2.44
N PRO A 134 -17.47 10.13 -3.33
CA PRO A 134 -18.58 9.29 -2.90
C PRO A 134 -18.14 8.18 -1.96
N ASN A 135 -19.07 7.69 -1.13
CA ASN A 135 -18.79 6.75 -0.05
C ASN A 135 -18.00 5.51 -0.47
N ALA A 136 -18.36 4.87 -1.58
CA ALA A 136 -17.67 3.70 -2.11
C ALA A 136 -16.20 3.99 -2.48
N TRP A 137 -15.96 5.11 -3.17
CA TRP A 137 -14.62 5.53 -3.56
C TRP A 137 -13.77 6.03 -2.39
N ASN A 138 -14.39 6.69 -1.42
CA ASN A 138 -13.74 7.04 -0.16
C ASN A 138 -13.30 5.77 0.59
N PHE A 139 -14.19 4.76 0.71
CA PHE A 139 -13.84 3.46 1.29
C PHE A 139 -12.69 2.78 0.55
N PHE A 140 -12.77 2.74 -0.79
CA PHE A 140 -11.73 2.20 -1.66
C PHE A 140 -10.36 2.84 -1.38
N PHE A 141 -10.26 4.18 -1.49
CA PHE A 141 -8.99 4.88 -1.26
C PHE A 141 -8.55 4.86 0.20
N HIS A 142 -9.48 4.85 1.15
CA HIS A 142 -9.12 4.71 2.56
C HIS A 142 -8.44 3.37 2.84
N THR A 143 -8.95 2.30 2.23
CA THR A 143 -8.34 0.97 2.33
C THR A 143 -6.94 0.98 1.71
N LEU A 144 -6.81 1.57 0.51
CA LEU A 144 -5.49 1.71 -0.12
C LEU A 144 -4.51 2.55 0.73
N ILE A 145 -4.95 3.63 1.38
CA ILE A 145 -4.09 4.46 2.25
C ILE A 145 -3.52 3.61 3.39
N HIS A 146 -4.35 2.82 4.06
CA HIS A 146 -3.90 1.98 5.18
C HIS A 146 -2.91 0.90 4.76
N VAL A 147 -3.08 0.35 3.57
CA VAL A 147 -2.27 -0.75 3.06
C VAL A 147 -0.98 -0.24 2.43
N PHE A 148 -1.02 0.79 1.61
CA PHE A 148 0.08 1.19 0.72
C PHE A 148 0.86 2.42 1.16
N THR A 149 0.54 3.03 2.30
CA THR A 149 1.26 4.22 2.77
C THR A 149 1.93 4.00 4.11
N ALA A 150 3.01 4.75 4.33
CA ALA A 150 3.67 4.95 5.61
C ALA A 150 2.99 6.01 6.49
N LYS A 151 1.79 6.51 6.12
CA LYS A 151 1.14 7.60 6.85
C LYS A 151 0.68 7.12 8.24
N LEU A 152 1.25 7.76 9.27
CA LEU A 152 0.80 7.61 10.67
C LEU A 152 -0.36 8.56 11.00
N THR A 153 -0.37 9.74 10.35
CA THR A 153 -1.36 10.81 10.54
C THR A 153 -1.88 11.29 9.17
N ASN A 154 -2.89 12.17 9.17
CA ASN A 154 -3.50 12.71 7.96
C ASN A 154 -3.91 11.64 6.92
N LEU A 155 -4.74 10.70 7.36
CA LEU A 155 -5.31 9.64 6.51
C LEU A 155 -6.43 10.15 5.58
N HIS A 156 -6.54 11.48 5.40
CA HIS A 156 -7.53 12.13 4.56
C HIS A 156 -6.99 12.42 3.15
N GLY A 157 -5.70 12.72 3.02
CA GLY A 157 -5.07 12.98 1.74
C GLY A 157 -4.63 11.70 1.01
N ILE A 158 -5.00 11.60 -0.25
CA ILE A 158 -4.62 10.55 -1.20
C ILE A 158 -3.39 11.07 -1.96
N PRO A 159 -2.17 10.60 -1.65
CA PRO A 159 -0.96 11.05 -2.35
C PRO A 159 -0.97 10.58 -3.81
N LEU A 160 -0.24 11.29 -4.67
CA LEU A 160 -0.21 11.03 -6.12
C LEU A 160 0.09 9.56 -6.48
N PHE A 161 1.09 8.92 -5.85
CA PHE A 161 1.41 7.52 -6.16
C PHE A 161 0.20 6.60 -5.89
N LEU A 162 -0.59 6.90 -4.87
CA LEU A 162 -1.79 6.14 -4.53
C LEU A 162 -2.97 6.48 -5.45
N GLN A 163 -3.05 7.71 -5.95
CA GLN A 163 -3.99 8.07 -7.02
C GLN A 163 -3.71 7.24 -8.29
N LYS A 164 -2.44 7.09 -8.67
CA LYS A 164 -2.02 6.23 -9.80
C LYS A 164 -2.38 4.75 -9.58
N ILE A 165 -2.10 4.21 -8.38
CA ILE A 165 -2.46 2.84 -8.02
C ILE A 165 -3.99 2.65 -8.05
N GLY A 166 -4.74 3.59 -7.47
CA GLY A 166 -6.20 3.55 -7.47
C GLY A 166 -6.80 3.60 -8.87
N PHE A 167 -6.27 4.48 -9.74
CA PHE A 167 -6.61 4.54 -11.16
C PHE A 167 -6.34 3.20 -11.87
N ALA A 168 -5.18 2.60 -11.64
CA ALA A 168 -4.76 1.36 -12.25
C ALA A 168 -5.69 0.19 -11.85
N ILE A 169 -6.00 0.07 -10.56
CA ILE A 169 -6.93 -0.93 -10.04
C ILE A 169 -8.32 -0.74 -10.64
N ALA A 170 -8.83 0.50 -10.64
CA ALA A 170 -10.17 0.81 -11.13
C ALA A 170 -10.35 0.52 -12.63
N ASN A 171 -9.30 0.64 -13.43
CA ASN A 171 -9.35 0.44 -14.88
C ASN A 171 -8.67 -0.85 -15.34
N ASN A 172 -8.25 -1.72 -14.42
CA ASN A 172 -7.42 -2.90 -14.69
C ASN A 172 -6.19 -2.59 -15.57
N ARG A 173 -5.56 -1.44 -15.34
CA ARG A 173 -4.40 -0.98 -16.12
C ARG A 173 -3.12 -1.51 -15.48
N HIS A 174 -2.35 -2.28 -16.23
CA HIS A 174 -1.09 -2.85 -15.76
C HIS A 174 0.01 -1.78 -15.79
N ILE A 175 0.15 -1.02 -14.71
CA ILE A 175 1.28 -0.10 -14.52
C ILE A 175 2.35 -0.75 -13.64
N ASN A 176 3.55 -0.17 -13.61
CA ASN A 176 4.63 -0.63 -12.74
C ASN A 176 4.41 -0.15 -11.29
N ILE A 177 3.56 -0.88 -10.54
CA ILE A 177 3.22 -0.56 -9.15
C ILE A 177 4.44 -0.72 -8.24
N GLY A 178 5.29 -1.71 -8.49
CA GLY A 178 6.53 -1.96 -7.77
C GLY A 178 7.45 -0.75 -7.79
N ARG A 179 7.60 -0.08 -8.95
CA ARG A 179 8.34 1.18 -9.08
C ARG A 179 7.77 2.30 -8.21
N LEU A 180 6.44 2.47 -8.21
CA LEU A 180 5.79 3.50 -7.38
C LEU A 180 6.03 3.22 -5.89
N LEU A 181 5.97 1.96 -5.47
CA LEU A 181 6.08 1.57 -4.07
C LEU A 181 7.53 1.63 -3.57
N ILE A 182 8.50 1.11 -4.33
CA ILE A 182 9.91 1.16 -3.93
C ILE A 182 10.43 2.59 -3.83
N ASP A 183 9.96 3.50 -4.69
CA ASP A 183 10.26 4.94 -4.59
C ASP A 183 9.80 5.52 -3.25
N GLN A 184 8.60 5.15 -2.78
CA GLN A 184 8.12 5.56 -1.46
C GLN A 184 8.87 4.90 -0.30
N VAL A 185 9.27 3.63 -0.45
CA VAL A 185 10.10 2.93 0.55
C VAL A 185 11.45 3.63 0.69
N ILE A 186 12.13 3.96 -0.41
CA ILE A 186 13.41 4.66 -0.41
C ILE A 186 13.27 6.06 0.23
N ILE A 187 12.22 6.82 -0.13
CA ILE A 187 11.95 8.14 0.47
C ILE A 187 11.74 8.03 1.99
N CYS A 188 10.96 7.06 2.46
CA CYS A 188 10.70 6.87 3.89
C CYS A 188 11.90 6.30 4.65
N MET A 189 12.77 5.56 3.97
CA MET A 189 13.98 5.01 4.55
C MET A 189 15.04 6.10 4.77
N GLY A 190 15.16 7.04 3.83
CA GLY A 190 16.09 8.15 3.95
C GLY A 190 17.58 7.74 3.87
N PRO A 191 18.49 8.70 4.05
CA PRO A 191 19.94 8.46 4.05
C PRO A 191 20.37 7.45 5.12
N LEU A 192 21.50 6.77 4.89
CA LEU A 192 22.02 5.76 5.83
C LEU A 192 22.62 6.40 7.09
N ASP A 193 23.29 7.54 6.92
CA ASP A 193 23.90 8.33 7.99
C ASP A 193 22.86 8.82 9.02
N GLU A 194 21.65 9.18 8.57
CA GLU A 194 20.54 9.57 9.45
C GLU A 194 19.98 8.38 10.28
N ARG A 195 20.20 7.13 9.85
CA ARG A 195 19.69 5.91 10.52
C ARG A 195 20.70 5.19 11.41
N THR A 196 21.95 5.66 11.44
CA THR A 196 23.05 5.02 12.20
C THR A 196 23.52 5.87 13.37
N GLY A 197 22.80 6.98 13.65
CA GLY A 197 23.05 7.85 14.80
C GLY A 197 22.80 7.16 16.14
N ILE A 198 23.60 7.50 17.16
CA ILE A 198 23.59 6.82 18.47
C ILE A 198 22.39 7.24 19.34
N ASP A 199 21.74 8.38 19.07
CA ASP A 199 20.73 8.98 19.96
C ASP A 199 19.35 9.17 19.31
N GLU A 200 19.10 8.68 18.09
CA GLU A 200 17.80 8.82 17.40
C GLU A 200 17.12 7.47 17.17
N ASP A 201 15.80 7.42 17.39
CA ASP A 201 15.00 6.23 17.12
C ASP A 201 14.92 5.98 15.61
N VAL A 202 15.13 4.73 15.20
CA VAL A 202 15.06 4.33 13.79
C VAL A 202 13.66 3.81 13.50
N LEU A 203 12.88 4.57 12.73
CA LEU A 203 11.52 4.20 12.38
C LEU A 203 11.48 3.32 11.12
N CYS A 204 11.06 2.07 11.26
CA CYS A 204 10.85 1.16 10.14
C CYS A 204 9.47 1.35 9.51
N PHE A 205 9.44 1.93 8.30
CA PHE A 205 8.24 2.07 7.49
C PHE A 205 8.08 0.89 6.53
N TYR A 206 6.83 0.61 6.12
CA TYR A 206 6.49 -0.52 5.25
C TYR A 206 6.96 -1.91 5.76
N PRO A 207 6.87 -2.20 7.06
CA PRO A 207 7.46 -3.42 7.62
C PRO A 207 6.88 -4.70 7.00
N ARG A 208 5.59 -4.71 6.65
CA ARG A 208 4.95 -5.89 6.04
C ARG A 208 5.47 -6.17 4.63
N PHE A 209 5.59 -5.16 3.79
CA PHE A 209 6.13 -5.35 2.44
C PHE A 209 7.60 -5.73 2.47
N LEU A 210 8.40 -5.10 3.34
CA LEU A 210 9.81 -5.46 3.52
C LEU A 210 9.96 -6.89 4.03
N GLN A 211 9.11 -7.33 4.96
CA GLN A 211 9.13 -8.72 5.44
C GLN A 211 8.75 -9.72 4.35
N LEU A 212 7.73 -9.42 3.53
CA LEU A 212 7.37 -10.28 2.40
C LEU A 212 8.53 -10.41 1.40
N ILE A 213 9.26 -9.32 1.19
CA ILE A 213 10.47 -9.30 0.36
C ILE A 213 11.57 -10.18 0.98
N LEU A 214 11.87 -9.99 2.26
CA LEU A 214 12.86 -10.80 3.00
C LEU A 214 12.52 -12.29 2.97
N ASN A 215 11.25 -12.65 3.17
CA ASN A 215 10.78 -14.03 3.11
C ASN A 215 10.98 -14.70 1.74
N ASP A 216 11.09 -13.93 0.67
CA ASP A 216 11.32 -14.48 -0.67
C ASP A 216 12.81 -14.51 -1.04
N ILE A 217 13.58 -13.48 -0.65
CA ILE A 217 14.98 -13.30 -1.09
C ILE A 217 16.04 -13.91 -0.18
N LEU A 218 15.72 -14.15 1.10
CA LEU A 218 16.63 -14.80 2.04
C LEU A 218 16.61 -16.31 1.85
N THR A 219 17.78 -16.94 1.91
CA THR A 219 17.88 -18.40 1.94
C THR A 219 17.44 -18.94 3.30
N ASP A 220 17.21 -20.25 3.38
CA ASP A 220 16.91 -20.91 4.67
C ASP A 220 18.03 -20.70 5.68
N ASP A 221 19.29 -20.91 5.27
CA ASP A 221 20.47 -20.69 6.10
C ASP A 221 20.55 -19.25 6.64
N GLU A 222 20.23 -18.25 5.82
CA GLU A 222 20.24 -16.84 6.25
C GLU A 222 19.11 -16.55 7.23
N ARG A 223 17.92 -17.12 7.03
CA ARG A 223 16.83 -17.01 8.00
C ARG A 223 17.17 -17.66 9.33
N GLU A 224 17.86 -18.80 9.31
CA GLU A 224 18.32 -19.48 10.52
C GLU A 224 19.33 -18.65 11.32
N THR A 225 20.09 -17.75 10.68
CA THR A 225 20.97 -16.81 11.43
C THR A 225 20.21 -15.88 12.37
N PHE A 226 18.89 -15.79 12.21
CA PHE A 226 18.00 -15.03 13.06
C PHE A 226 17.04 -15.89 13.90
N ALA A 227 17.34 -17.17 14.15
CA ALA A 227 16.40 -18.14 14.74
C ALA A 227 15.84 -17.83 16.16
N GLU A 228 16.42 -16.90 16.92
CA GLU A 228 15.91 -16.46 18.24
C GLU A 228 15.13 -15.14 18.18
N GLU A 229 14.59 -14.82 17.00
CA GLU A 229 14.01 -13.53 16.66
C GLU A 229 12.80 -13.10 17.50
N GLU A 230 12.78 -11.82 17.88
CA GLU A 230 11.53 -11.17 18.29
C GLU A 230 10.59 -11.08 17.07
N THR A 231 9.40 -11.66 17.21
CA THR A 231 8.38 -11.66 16.17
C THR A 231 7.17 -10.83 16.58
N MET A 232 6.53 -10.17 15.62
CA MET A 232 5.26 -9.50 15.86
C MET A 232 4.24 -9.69 14.74
N GLU A 233 2.96 -9.65 15.07
CA GLU A 233 1.92 -9.64 14.04
C GLU A 233 1.84 -8.30 13.32
N CYS A 234 1.74 -8.34 11.99
CA CYS A 234 1.40 -7.15 11.23
C CYS A 234 0.02 -6.59 11.61
N MET A 235 -0.09 -5.26 11.54
CA MET A 235 -1.33 -4.55 11.82
C MET A 235 -2.42 -4.93 10.81
N LYS A 236 -3.64 -5.12 11.29
CA LYS A 236 -4.82 -5.48 10.48
C LYS A 236 -5.85 -4.36 10.52
N MET A 237 -6.46 -4.06 9.38
CA MET A 237 -7.60 -3.14 9.33
C MET A 237 -8.78 -3.72 10.11
N LYS A 238 -9.34 -2.91 11.02
CA LYS A 238 -10.47 -3.29 11.87
C LYS A 238 -11.79 -2.89 11.22
N SER A 239 -12.81 -3.76 11.27
CA SER A 239 -14.13 -3.50 10.68
C SER A 239 -14.85 -2.28 11.28
N ASN A 240 -14.50 -1.85 12.49
CA ASN A 240 -15.02 -0.61 13.09
C ASN A 240 -14.67 0.66 12.29
N VAL A 241 -13.61 0.63 11.46
CA VAL A 241 -13.30 1.69 10.50
C VAL A 241 -14.45 1.87 9.50
N ILE A 242 -15.08 0.77 9.08
CA ILE A 242 -16.24 0.81 8.18
C ILE A 242 -17.44 1.39 8.91
N THR A 243 -17.67 0.99 10.16
CA THR A 243 -18.71 1.60 10.99
C THR A 243 -18.50 3.10 11.16
N ALA A 244 -17.25 3.57 11.30
CA ALA A 244 -16.93 4.98 11.37
C ALA A 244 -17.17 5.71 10.02
N LEU A 245 -16.81 5.09 8.89
CA LEU A 245 -17.11 5.62 7.56
C LEU A 245 -18.62 5.73 7.31
N ILE A 246 -19.39 4.71 7.71
CA ILE A 246 -20.86 4.71 7.61
C ILE A 246 -21.48 5.77 8.54
N ARG A 247 -21.05 5.82 9.80
CA ARG A 247 -21.65 6.71 10.82
C ARG A 247 -21.31 8.17 10.62
N LYS A 248 -20.10 8.47 10.17
CA LYS A 248 -19.70 9.83 9.76
C LYS A 248 -20.29 10.15 8.39
N ASN A 249 -21.58 9.90 8.19
CA ASN A 249 -22.38 10.13 6.98
C ASN A 249 -22.46 11.61 6.55
N ASN A 250 -21.43 12.39 6.86
CA ASN A 250 -21.16 13.75 6.42
C ASN A 250 -20.58 13.80 5.00
N TYR A 251 -20.29 12.64 4.40
CA TYR A 251 -19.72 12.54 3.06
C TYR A 251 -20.86 12.45 2.03
N LEU A 252 -21.37 13.64 1.68
CA LEU A 252 -22.18 13.96 0.50
C LEU A 252 -23.38 13.01 0.25
N PRO A 253 -24.45 13.13 1.05
CA PRO A 253 -25.70 12.43 0.81
C PRO A 253 -26.21 12.74 -0.61
N GLY A 254 -26.48 11.69 -1.40
CA GLY A 254 -27.17 11.81 -2.70
C GLY A 254 -26.29 11.90 -3.95
N VAL A 255 -24.96 11.77 -3.86
CA VAL A 255 -24.12 11.58 -5.06
C VAL A 255 -24.05 10.10 -5.39
N PRO A 256 -24.56 9.65 -6.56
CA PRO A 256 -24.52 8.25 -6.94
C PRO A 256 -23.08 7.79 -7.17
N THR A 257 -22.81 6.52 -6.85
CA THR A 257 -21.50 5.92 -7.12
C THR A 257 -21.42 5.56 -8.59
N VAL A 258 -20.39 6.02 -9.30
CA VAL A 258 -20.15 5.62 -10.69
C VAL A 258 -18.99 4.63 -10.73
N LEU A 259 -19.20 3.51 -11.41
CA LEU A 259 -18.16 2.53 -11.71
C LEU A 259 -17.47 2.86 -13.04
N THR A 260 -16.17 2.61 -13.09
CA THR A 260 -15.41 2.52 -14.35
C THR A 260 -15.91 1.34 -15.18
N GLU A 261 -15.55 1.31 -16.47
CA GLU A 261 -15.99 0.25 -17.37
C GLU A 261 -15.54 -1.13 -16.89
N TYR A 262 -14.28 -1.26 -16.45
CA TYR A 262 -13.78 -2.53 -15.90
C TYR A 262 -14.57 -2.98 -14.66
N LEU A 263 -14.83 -2.09 -13.71
CA LEU A 263 -15.54 -2.45 -12.48
C LEU A 263 -16.98 -2.92 -12.73
N ARG A 264 -17.61 -2.51 -13.83
CA ARG A 264 -18.94 -3.02 -14.24
C ARG A 264 -18.90 -4.47 -14.70
N THR A 265 -17.74 -4.96 -15.14
CA THR A 265 -17.56 -6.36 -15.56
C THR A 265 -17.31 -7.30 -14.38
N VAL A 266 -17.00 -6.76 -13.20
CA VAL A 266 -16.72 -7.55 -12.00
C VAL A 266 -18.04 -8.15 -11.47
N PRO A 267 -18.11 -9.47 -11.24
CA PRO A 267 -19.34 -10.13 -10.77
C PRO A 267 -19.56 -9.93 -9.25
N LEU A 268 -19.62 -8.68 -8.82
CA LEU A 268 -19.83 -8.27 -7.42
C LEU A 268 -20.80 -7.08 -7.35
N PRO A 269 -21.67 -7.00 -6.32
CA PRO A 269 -22.62 -5.91 -6.16
C PRO A 269 -21.93 -4.64 -5.63
N LEU A 270 -21.14 -3.98 -6.49
CA LEU A 270 -20.37 -2.78 -6.15
C LEU A 270 -21.22 -1.50 -6.08
N LEU A 271 -22.43 -1.53 -6.65
CA LEU A 271 -23.45 -0.48 -6.58
C LEU A 271 -24.53 -0.82 -5.55
N PRO A 272 -25.22 0.17 -4.98
CA PRO A 272 -26.38 -0.08 -4.11
C PRO A 272 -27.52 -0.75 -4.91
N PRO A 273 -28.39 -1.55 -4.26
CA PRO A 273 -29.54 -2.13 -4.93
C PRO A 273 -30.50 -1.04 -5.42
N GLY A 274 -30.82 -1.00 -6.72
CA GLY A 274 -31.81 -0.09 -7.30
C GLY A 274 -31.25 1.12 -8.06
N GLU A 275 -29.94 1.18 -8.30
CA GLU A 275 -29.31 2.04 -9.32
C GLU A 275 -28.94 1.26 -10.59
#